data_AF-A0A512MAS1-F1
#
_entry.id   AF-A0A512MAS1-F1
#
_cell.length_a   1.000
_cell.length_b   1.000
_cell.length_c   1.000
_cell.angle_alpha   90.00
_cell.angle_beta   90.00
_cell.angle_gamma   90.00
#
_symmetry.space_group_name_H-M   'P 1'
#
loop_
_entity.id
_entity.type
_entity.pdbx_description
1 polymer ?
#
loop_
_entity_poly.entity_id
_entity_poly.type
_entity_poly.pdbx_seq_one_letter_code
_entity_poly.pdbx_strand_id
1 'polypeptide(L)' 'MKTFLLQTGDRILVEASPFDRIWGIGMAATHPDAERPQNWQGLNLLGFALMEVRNQLQTE' A
#
# COMPACT_ATOMS: atom_id res chain seq x y z
N MET A 1 0.26 -1.94 -17.72
CA MET A 1 -0.24 -2.30 -16.37
C MET A 1 0.84 -3.02 -15.55
N LYS A 2 1.33 -4.21 -15.97
CA LYS A 2 2.46 -4.93 -15.31
C LYS A 2 3.68 -4.03 -15.01
N THR A 3 4.14 -3.25 -15.98
CA THR A 3 5.29 -2.34 -15.84
C THR A 3 5.14 -1.32 -14.71
N PHE A 4 3.95 -0.75 -14.51
CA PHE A 4 3.71 0.25 -13.46
C PHE A 4 3.89 -0.35 -12.07
N LEU A 5 3.35 -1.55 -11.86
CA LEU A 5 3.45 -2.25 -10.58
C LEU A 5 4.90 -2.68 -10.31
N LEU A 6 5.61 -3.19 -11.32
CA LEU A 6 7.04 -3.53 -11.19
C LEU A 6 7.93 -2.31 -10.89
N GLN A 7 7.64 -1.15 -11.49
CA GLN A 7 8.35 0.10 -11.24
C GLN A 7 8.22 0.62 -9.80
N THR A 8 7.30 0.08 -9.01
CA THR A 8 7.20 0.40 -7.58
C THR A 8 8.38 -0.11 -6.76
N GLY A 9 9.16 -1.06 -7.30
CA GLY A 9 10.34 -1.63 -6.64
C GLY A 9 9.95 -2.25 -5.30
N ASP A 10 10.76 -2.01 -4.26
CA ASP A 10 10.51 -2.55 -2.90
C ASP A 10 9.70 -1.60 -2.02
N ARG A 11 9.12 -0.53 -2.60
CA ARG A 11 8.30 0.41 -1.83
C ARG A 11 7.03 -0.27 -1.32
N ILE A 12 6.62 0.12 -0.11
CA ILE A 12 5.33 -0.26 0.46
C ILE A 12 4.25 0.56 -0.23
N LEU A 13 3.26 -0.11 -0.82
CA LEU A 13 2.11 0.54 -1.45
C LEU A 13 1.00 0.72 -0.42
N VAL A 14 0.38 1.89 -0.42
CA VAL A 14 -0.68 2.23 0.53
C VAL A 14 -1.85 2.92 -0.16
N GLU A 15 -3.06 2.61 0.27
CA GLU A 15 -4.25 3.43 0.01
C GLU A 15 -4.43 4.38 1.20
N ALA A 16 -4.37 5.69 0.92
CA ALA A 16 -4.33 6.74 1.93
C ALA A 16 -5.69 7.44 2.09
N SER A 17 -6.72 6.68 2.46
CA SER A 17 -8.02 7.19 2.86
C SER A 17 -8.17 7.21 4.39
N PRO A 18 -8.65 8.33 4.98
CA PRO A 18 -9.03 8.37 6.39
C PRO A 18 -10.31 7.57 6.70
N PHE A 19 -11.08 7.21 5.66
CA PHE A 19 -12.36 6.51 5.80
C PHE A 19 -12.24 5.00 5.62
N ASP A 20 -11.15 4.53 5.00
CA ASP A 20 -10.92 3.10 4.77
C ASP A 20 -9.83 2.56 5.70
N ARG A 21 -10.25 1.73 6.64
CA ARG A 21 -9.37 1.05 7.60
C ARG A 21 -9.15 -0.43 7.28
N ILE A 22 -9.79 -0.97 6.24
CA ILE A 22 -9.63 -2.37 5.85
C ILE A 22 -8.70 -2.45 4.64
N TRP A 23 -9.03 -1.76 3.57
CA TRP A 23 -8.20 -1.75 2.36
C TRP A 23 -7.14 -0.65 2.41
N GLY A 24 -7.38 0.43 3.16
CA GLY A 24 -6.47 1.56 3.36
C GLY A 24 -5.79 1.62 4.73
N ILE A 25 -4.98 2.66 4.93
CA ILE A 25 -4.22 2.92 6.17
C ILE A 25 -5.02 3.69 7.23
N GLY A 26 -6.27 4.06 6.94
CA GLY A 26 -7.11 4.82 7.87
C GLY A 26 -6.62 6.25 8.11
N MET A 27 -5.81 6.81 7.20
CA MET A 27 -5.24 8.14 7.28
C MET A 27 -5.21 8.79 5.90
N ALA A 28 -5.40 10.11 5.84
CA ALA A 28 -5.17 10.87 4.62
C ALA A 28 -3.67 10.89 4.27
N ALA A 29 -3.36 11.01 2.98
CA ALA A 29 -1.96 11.11 2.51
C ALA A 29 -1.18 12.28 3.13
N THR A 30 -1.87 13.34 3.55
CA THR A 30 -1.27 14.52 4.20
C THR A 30 -1.09 14.36 5.71
N HIS A 31 -1.54 13.26 6.30
CA HIS A 31 -1.42 13.02 7.73
C HIS A 31 0.07 12.85 8.11
N PRO A 32 0.58 13.49 9.18
CA PRO A 32 2.00 13.41 9.57
C PRO A 32 2.51 11.98 9.82
N ASP A 33 1.60 11.07 10.17
CA ASP A 33 1.90 9.66 10.42
C ASP A 33 1.61 8.74 9.22
N ALA A 34 1.21 9.26 8.06
CA ALA A 34 0.89 8.44 6.88
C ALA A 34 2.09 7.59 6.42
N GLU A 35 3.31 8.10 6.61
CA GLU A 35 4.56 7.40 6.29
C GLU A 35 5.10 6.53 7.44
N ARG A 36 4.34 6.37 8.54
CA ARG A 36 4.74 5.60 9.74
C ARG A 36 3.83 4.39 9.91
N PRO A 37 4.19 3.21 9.36
CA PRO A 37 3.35 2.01 9.40
C PRO A 37 2.87 1.60 10.79
N GLN A 38 3.71 1.79 11.80
CA GLN A 38 3.40 1.51 13.20
C GLN A 38 2.26 2.37 13.78
N ASN A 39 1.95 3.50 13.13
CA ASN A 39 0.92 4.43 13.56
C ASN A 39 -0.38 4.27 12.75
N TRP A 40 -0.38 3.48 11.67
CA TRP A 40 -1.56 3.31 10.82
C TRP A 40 -2.76 2.78 11.61
N GLN A 41 -3.94 3.30 11.28
CA GLN A 41 -5.21 2.91 11.89
C GLN A 41 -6.00 1.93 11.01
N GLY A 42 -5.43 1.53 9.88
CA GLY A 42 -6.02 0.61 8.92
C GLY A 42 -5.07 -0.51 8.52
N LEU A 43 -5.62 -1.55 7.91
CA LEU A 43 -4.93 -2.80 7.59
C LEU A 43 -4.18 -2.76 6.27
N ASN A 44 -4.43 -1.78 5.39
CA ASN A 44 -3.77 -1.66 4.08
C ASN A 44 -3.83 -2.93 3.21
N LEU A 45 -4.94 -3.70 3.25
CA LEU A 45 -5.04 -4.97 2.53
C LEU A 45 -4.88 -4.82 1.01
N LEU A 46 -5.27 -3.67 0.44
CA LEU A 46 -5.10 -3.41 -0.99
C LEU A 46 -3.62 -3.30 -1.36
N GLY A 47 -2.86 -2.54 -0.56
CA GLY A 47 -1.41 -2.41 -0.73
C GLY A 47 -0.71 -3.77 -0.66
N PHE A 48 -1.06 -4.59 0.33
CA PHE A 48 -0.50 -5.94 0.46
C PHE A 48 -0.85 -6.85 -0.72
N ALA A 49 -2.11 -6.84 -1.18
CA ALA A 49 -2.51 -7.61 -2.35
C ALA A 49 -1.73 -7.20 -3.61
N LEU A 50 -1.53 -5.91 -3.83
CA LEU A 50 -0.74 -5.40 -4.97
C LEU A 50 0.73 -5.81 -4.87
N MET A 51 1.32 -5.81 -3.68
CA MET A 51 2.70 -6.24 -3.47
C MET A 51 2.86 -7.75 -3.64
N GLU A 52 1.88 -8.55 -3.24
CA GLU A 52 1.85 -10.00 -3.50
C GLU A 52 1.82 -10.28 -5.02
N VAL A 53 0.95 -9.58 -5.75
CA VAL A 53 0.90 -9.67 -7.23
C VAL A 53 2.23 -9.21 -7.83
N ARG A 54 2.85 -8.14 -7.33
CA ARG A 54 4.17 -7.68 -7.80
C ARG A 54 5.23 -8.77 -7.67
N ASN A 55 5.28 -9.47 -6.54
CA ASN A 55 6.25 -10.53 -6.28
C ASN A 55 6.06 -11.72 -7.25
N GLN A 56 4.81 -12.11 -7.50
CA GLN A 56 4.49 -13.15 -8.48
C GLN A 56 4.96 -12.75 -9.89
N LEU A 57 4.69 -11.50 -10.29
CA LEU A 57 5.07 -10.97 -11.60
C LEU A 57 6.58 -10.81 -11.81
N GLN A 58 7.38 -10.76 -10.74
CA GLN A 58 8.86 -10.76 -10.81
C GLN A 58 9.44 -12.14 -11.04
N THR A 59 8.69 -13.19 -10.70
CA THR A 59 9.13 -14.60 -10.81
C THR A 59 8.69 -15.23 -12.15
N GLU A 60 7.75 -14.59 -12.85
CA GLU A 60 7.39 -14.88 -14.26
C GLU A 60 8.46 -14.42 -15.25
#